data_AF-A0A1F6YQ92-F1
#
_entry.id   AF-A0A1F6YQ92-F1
#
_cell.length_a   1.000
_cell.length_b   1.000
_cell.length_c   1.000
_cell.angle_alpha   90.00
_cell.angle_beta   90.00
_cell.angle_gamma   90.00
#
_symmetry.space_group_name_H-M   'P 1'
#
loop_
_entity.id
_entity.type
_entity.pdbx_description
1 polymer ?
#
loop_
_entity_poly.entity_id
_entity_poly.type
_entity_poly.pdbx_seq_one_letter_code
_entity_poly.pdbx_strand_id
1 'polypeptide(L)'
;MLSILKNKKGFTLIELLVVVAIIGILASVVLASLNIARGKGTAAAIKSNLKNAIAQAELSYSDVGDYSGACTAIAKMLTAVTSAGASSACYSYNNAGLSDVYQRWGASGIKGTSTPIQAWSSSPTGAATWDVQGVNFSGVFVGADVTMNWDTANTACGIAGGRLPTTEELKTLSDATYTASGNTTRTPPGFVASFYWSSTTVPFNSAWAYGVNMTTGVLSYDNKPSNYYVRCVR
;
A
#
# COMPACT_ATOMS: atom_id res chain seq x y z
N MET A 1 -23.85 49.39 -58.13
CA MET A 1 -23.44 48.04 -57.68
C MET A 1 -22.02 48.15 -57.14
N LEU A 2 -21.86 48.34 -55.83
CA LEU A 2 -20.56 48.60 -55.22
C LEU A 2 -19.93 47.25 -54.81
N SER A 3 -18.88 46.84 -55.53
CA SER A 3 -18.13 45.61 -55.23
C SER A 3 -17.19 45.86 -54.06
N ILE A 4 -17.49 45.24 -52.92
CA ILE A 4 -16.59 45.21 -51.75
C ILE A 4 -15.43 44.27 -52.09
N LEU A 5 -14.28 44.83 -52.46
CA LEU A 5 -13.02 44.09 -52.57
C LEU A 5 -12.60 43.60 -51.17
N LYS A 6 -12.92 42.34 -50.86
CA LYS A 6 -12.43 41.66 -49.65
C LYS A 6 -10.90 41.54 -49.71
N ASN A 7 -10.21 42.35 -48.92
CA ASN A 7 -8.78 42.20 -48.64
C ASN A 7 -8.55 40.86 -47.91
N LYS A 8 -8.17 39.80 -48.65
CA LYS A 8 -7.74 38.54 -48.05
C LYS A 8 -6.30 38.69 -47.58
N LYS A 9 -6.09 39.04 -46.30
CA LYS A 9 -4.77 38.90 -45.66
C LYS A 9 -4.44 37.41 -45.56
N GLY A 10 -3.37 36.98 -46.22
CA GLY A 10 -2.85 35.62 -46.13
C GLY A 10 -2.12 35.41 -44.81
N PHE A 11 -2.27 34.22 -44.23
CA PHE A 11 -1.54 33.81 -43.02
C PHE A 11 -0.07 33.61 -43.38
N THR A 12 0.85 34.20 -42.61
CA THR A 12 2.30 34.04 -42.86
C THR A 12 2.81 32.73 -42.26
N LEU A 13 3.84 32.14 -42.87
CA LEU A 13 4.47 30.92 -42.34
C LEU A 13 5.05 31.14 -40.93
N ILE A 14 5.54 32.34 -40.64
CA ILE A 14 6.10 32.67 -39.32
C ILE A 14 5.01 32.75 -38.23
N GLU A 15 3.83 33.30 -38.55
CA GLU A 15 2.69 33.30 -37.63
C GLU A 15 2.27 31.86 -37.29
N LEU A 16 2.26 30.96 -38.27
CA LEU A 16 1.89 29.56 -38.03
C LEU A 16 2.96 28.83 -37.21
N LEU A 17 4.23 29.12 -37.46
CA LEU A 17 5.37 28.52 -36.75
C LEU A 17 5.39 28.93 -35.27
N VAL A 18 5.13 30.20 -34.95
CA VAL A 18 5.08 30.67 -33.55
C VAL A 18 3.91 30.03 -32.80
N VAL A 19 2.75 29.87 -33.44
CA VAL A 19 1.57 29.25 -32.81
C VAL A 19 1.84 27.80 -32.43
N VAL A 20 2.40 27.00 -33.32
CA VAL A 20 2.72 25.59 -33.00
C VAL A 20 3.82 25.50 -31.94
N ALA A 21 4.76 26.44 -31.90
CA ALA A 21 5.77 26.51 -30.84
C ALA A 21 5.13 26.77 -29.46
N ILE A 22 4.20 27.73 -29.36
CA ILE A 22 3.50 28.05 -28.11
C ILE A 22 2.62 26.87 -27.67
N ILE A 23 1.86 26.25 -28.59
CA ILE A 23 1.05 25.07 -28.30
C ILE A 23 1.92 23.93 -27.79
N GLY A 24 3.10 23.71 -28.38
CA GLY A 24 4.06 22.69 -27.93
C GLY A 24 4.52 22.90 -26.49
N ILE A 25 4.85 24.14 -26.12
CA ILE A 25 5.25 24.49 -24.74
C ILE A 25 4.09 24.25 -23.77
N LEU A 26 2.89 24.75 -24.08
CA LEU A 26 1.71 24.58 -23.21
C LEU A 26 1.30 23.11 -23.06
N ALA A 27 1.34 22.33 -24.14
CA ALA A 27 1.01 20.90 -24.13
C ALA A 27 1.95 20.10 -23.22
N SER A 28 3.25 20.44 -23.19
CA SER A 28 4.23 19.76 -22.33
C SER A 28 3.92 19.92 -20.84
N VAL A 29 3.55 21.14 -20.40
CA VAL A 29 3.20 21.43 -18.99
C VAL A 29 1.90 20.73 -18.60
N VAL A 30 0.89 20.77 -19.47
CA VAL A 30 -0.40 20.10 -19.24
C VAL A 30 -0.21 18.59 -19.13
N LEU A 31 0.59 17.97 -20.00
CA LEU A 31 0.84 16.53 -19.97
C LEU A 31 1.52 16.08 -18.66
N ALA A 32 2.51 16.84 -18.18
CA ALA A 32 3.15 16.56 -16.90
C ALA A 32 2.16 16.63 -15.73
N SER A 33 1.31 17.67 -15.69
CA SER A 33 0.29 17.83 -14.65
C SER A 33 -0.77 16.72 -14.68
N LEU A 34 -1.19 16.28 -15.87
CA LEU A 34 -2.17 15.22 -16.07
C LEU A 34 -1.64 13.86 -15.60
N ASN A 35 -0.35 13.56 -15.83
CA ASN A 35 0.27 12.32 -15.38
C ASN A 35 0.29 12.21 -13.85
N ILE A 36 0.61 13.31 -13.16
CA ILE A 36 0.56 13.38 -11.68
C ILE A 36 -0.89 13.19 -11.20
N ALA A 37 -1.86 13.87 -11.81
CA ALA A 37 -3.28 13.75 -11.45
C ALA A 37 -3.81 12.33 -11.64
N ARG A 38 -3.49 11.67 -12.76
CA ARG A 38 -3.82 10.25 -13.02
C ARG A 38 -3.18 9.31 -11.98
N GLY A 39 -1.93 9.58 -11.61
CA GLY A 39 -1.24 8.84 -10.55
C GLY A 39 -1.96 8.92 -9.20
N LYS A 40 -2.42 10.12 -8.81
CA LYS A 40 -3.21 10.32 -7.59
C LYS A 40 -4.60 9.67 -7.67
N GLY A 41 -5.27 9.78 -8.82
CA GLY A 41 -6.60 9.18 -9.02
C GLY A 41 -6.58 7.65 -8.93
N THR A 42 -5.57 7.01 -9.52
CA THR A 42 -5.38 5.55 -9.43
C THR A 42 -5.05 5.10 -8.00
N ALA A 43 -4.21 5.85 -7.26
CA ALA A 43 -3.95 5.56 -5.84
C ALA A 43 -5.24 5.66 -4.98
N ALA A 44 -6.07 6.67 -5.23
CA ALA A 44 -7.37 6.81 -4.56
C ALA A 44 -8.32 5.65 -4.89
N ALA A 45 -8.35 5.19 -6.14
CA ALA A 45 -9.15 4.04 -6.55
C ALA A 45 -8.69 2.74 -5.86
N ILE A 46 -7.38 2.50 -5.77
CA ILE A 46 -6.82 1.34 -5.06
C ILE A 46 -7.23 1.37 -3.59
N LYS A 47 -7.06 2.51 -2.90
CA LYS A 47 -7.46 2.67 -1.50
C LYS A 47 -8.97 2.47 -1.32
N SER A 48 -9.79 2.92 -2.24
CA SER A 48 -11.24 2.71 -2.23
C SER A 48 -11.60 1.22 -2.37
N ASN A 49 -11.00 0.52 -3.33
CA ASN A 49 -11.23 -0.91 -3.53
C ASN A 49 -10.82 -1.74 -2.31
N LEU A 50 -9.67 -1.44 -1.70
CA LEU A 50 -9.23 -2.12 -0.48
C LEU A 50 -10.12 -1.81 0.73
N LYS A 51 -10.69 -0.60 0.82
CA LYS A 51 -11.70 -0.27 1.84
C LYS A 51 -13.00 -1.04 1.62
N ASN A 52 -13.47 -1.13 0.38
CA ASN A 52 -14.67 -1.90 0.06
C ASN A 52 -14.47 -3.40 0.32
N ALA A 53 -13.22 -3.89 0.25
CA ALA A 53 -12.88 -5.28 0.55
C ALA A 53 -13.19 -5.63 2.01
N ILE A 54 -13.10 -4.66 2.93
CA ILE A 54 -13.46 -4.85 4.33
C ILE A 54 -14.93 -5.24 4.44
N ALA A 55 -15.83 -4.43 3.89
CA ALA A 55 -17.26 -4.71 3.96
C ALA A 55 -17.63 -6.07 3.35
N GLN A 56 -17.00 -6.46 2.25
CA GLN A 56 -17.23 -7.76 1.62
C GLN A 56 -16.66 -8.93 2.43
N ALA A 57 -15.50 -8.76 3.07
CA ALA A 57 -14.94 -9.76 3.97
C ALA A 57 -15.82 -9.94 5.22
N GLU A 58 -16.35 -8.85 5.78
CA GLU A 58 -17.28 -8.92 6.92
C GLU A 58 -18.61 -9.60 6.56
N LEU A 59 -19.13 -9.39 5.34
CA LEU A 59 -20.29 -10.14 4.85
C LEU A 59 -19.98 -11.63 4.73
N SER A 60 -18.82 -11.99 4.17
CA SER A 60 -18.38 -13.39 4.10
C SER A 60 -18.26 -14.03 5.49
N TYR A 61 -17.80 -13.28 6.48
CA TYR A 61 -17.73 -13.74 7.87
C TYR A 61 -19.13 -13.95 8.47
N SER A 62 -20.05 -13.03 8.20
CA SER A 62 -21.43 -13.15 8.67
C SER A 62 -22.13 -14.40 8.13
N ASP A 63 -21.78 -14.86 6.92
CA ASP A 63 -22.42 -16.02 6.28
C ASP A 63 -21.86 -17.36 6.79
N VAL A 64 -20.53 -17.45 6.97
CA VAL A 64 -19.82 -18.73 7.22
C VAL A 64 -19.29 -18.83 8.67
N GLY A 65 -19.22 -17.71 9.39
CA GLY A 65 -18.65 -17.62 10.74
C GLY A 65 -17.12 -17.62 10.75
N ASP A 66 -16.48 -17.50 9.60
CA ASP A 66 -15.03 -17.39 9.44
C ASP A 66 -14.64 -16.58 8.20
N TYR A 67 -13.34 -16.29 8.05
CA TYR A 67 -12.85 -15.55 6.89
C TYR A 67 -12.37 -16.46 5.75
N SER A 68 -12.76 -17.74 5.72
CA SER A 68 -12.35 -18.69 4.68
C SER A 68 -12.60 -18.21 3.27
N GLY A 69 -13.81 -17.70 3.05
CA GLY A 69 -14.29 -17.16 1.80
C GLY A 69 -13.85 -15.73 1.54
N ALA A 70 -13.16 -15.05 2.48
CA ALA A 70 -12.88 -13.62 2.36
C ALA A 70 -12.12 -13.28 1.07
N CYS A 71 -11.06 -14.03 0.75
CA CYS A 71 -10.30 -13.80 -0.49
C CYS A 71 -11.13 -14.02 -1.75
N THR A 72 -12.03 -15.00 -1.75
CA THR A 72 -12.95 -15.24 -2.86
C THR A 72 -13.97 -14.10 -2.98
N ALA A 73 -14.52 -13.65 -1.86
CA ALA A 73 -15.50 -12.56 -1.81
C ALA A 73 -14.93 -11.23 -2.33
N ILE A 74 -13.66 -10.95 -2.05
CA ILE A 74 -13.01 -9.69 -2.46
C ILE A 74 -12.26 -9.78 -3.79
N ALA A 75 -12.26 -10.94 -4.47
CA ALA A 75 -11.44 -11.18 -5.66
C ALA A 75 -11.62 -10.11 -6.76
N LYS A 76 -12.87 -9.67 -7.01
CA LYS A 76 -13.15 -8.60 -7.98
C LYS A 76 -12.47 -7.28 -7.64
N MET A 77 -12.36 -6.96 -6.35
CA MET A 77 -11.70 -5.74 -5.88
C MET A 77 -10.19 -5.84 -6.05
N LEU A 78 -9.60 -7.02 -5.79
CA LEU A 78 -8.19 -7.27 -6.05
C LEU A 78 -7.86 -7.20 -7.54
N THR A 79 -8.73 -7.74 -8.41
CA THR A 79 -8.59 -7.57 -9.87
C THR A 79 -8.57 -6.09 -10.24
N ALA A 80 -9.49 -5.28 -9.70
CA ALA A 80 -9.51 -3.84 -9.96
C ALA A 80 -8.23 -3.13 -9.48
N VAL A 81 -7.62 -3.57 -8.37
CA VAL A 81 -6.30 -3.10 -7.92
C VAL A 81 -5.22 -3.47 -8.93
N THR A 82 -5.21 -4.71 -9.43
CA THR A 82 -4.25 -5.14 -10.47
C THR A 82 -4.40 -4.39 -11.77
N SER A 83 -5.64 -4.14 -12.22
CA SER A 83 -5.91 -3.36 -13.43
C SER A 83 -5.50 -1.89 -13.30
N ALA A 84 -5.39 -1.36 -12.07
CA ALA A 84 -4.87 -0.02 -11.80
C ALA A 84 -3.32 0.05 -11.79
N GLY A 85 -2.64 -1.05 -12.13
CA GLY A 85 -1.17 -1.13 -12.21
C GLY A 85 -0.48 -1.32 -10.86
N ALA A 86 -1.19 -1.85 -9.86
CA ALA A 86 -0.62 -2.22 -8.56
C ALA A 86 -0.64 -3.74 -8.40
N SER A 87 0.38 -4.32 -7.79
CA SER A 87 0.33 -5.72 -7.36
C SER A 87 -0.56 -5.86 -6.16
N SER A 88 -1.34 -6.93 -6.05
CA SER A 88 -2.20 -7.18 -4.91
C SER A 88 -2.09 -8.61 -4.41
N ALA A 89 -2.38 -8.81 -3.13
CA ALA A 89 -2.60 -10.12 -2.56
C ALA A 89 -3.73 -10.08 -1.54
N CYS A 90 -4.30 -11.25 -1.30
CA CYS A 90 -5.13 -11.51 -0.13
C CYS A 90 -4.61 -12.78 0.52
N TYR A 91 -4.70 -12.82 1.84
CA TYR A 91 -4.72 -14.09 2.54
C TYR A 91 -5.92 -14.13 3.48
N SER A 92 -6.42 -15.34 3.68
CA SER A 92 -7.35 -15.69 4.73
C SER A 92 -6.85 -16.95 5.41
N TYR A 93 -7.09 -17.06 6.71
CA TYR A 93 -6.76 -18.25 7.48
C TYR A 93 -8.02 -19.05 7.82
N ASN A 94 -7.97 -20.34 7.49
CA ASN A 94 -8.91 -21.36 7.96
C ASN A 94 -8.18 -22.31 8.87
N ASN A 95 -8.75 -22.55 10.04
CA ASN A 95 -8.11 -23.43 10.98
C ASN A 95 -8.34 -24.90 10.58
N ALA A 96 -7.34 -25.49 9.95
CA ALA A 96 -7.16 -26.94 9.92
C ALA A 96 -5.65 -27.26 9.95
N GLY A 97 -4.95 -26.85 11.03
CA GLY A 97 -3.64 -27.42 11.34
C GLY A 97 -2.46 -26.45 11.54
N LEU A 98 -2.68 -25.14 11.70
CA LEU A 98 -1.63 -24.21 12.13
C LEU A 98 -1.96 -23.66 13.53
N SER A 99 -0.93 -23.46 14.36
CA SER A 99 -0.99 -22.95 15.73
C SER A 99 -1.57 -21.51 15.86
N ASP A 100 -2.08 -20.92 14.79
CA ASP A 100 -2.67 -19.60 14.81
C ASP A 100 -4.17 -19.73 15.11
N VAL A 101 -4.55 -19.48 16.36
CA VAL A 101 -5.92 -19.61 16.90
C VAL A 101 -6.87 -18.54 16.31
N TYR A 102 -6.37 -17.62 15.49
CA TYR A 102 -7.12 -16.45 15.07
C TYR A 102 -7.71 -16.56 13.67
N GLN A 103 -9.03 -16.36 13.57
CA GLN A 103 -9.73 -16.08 12.32
C GLN A 103 -9.30 -14.70 11.80
N ARG A 104 -8.52 -14.68 10.72
CA ARG A 104 -7.88 -13.45 10.21
C ARG A 104 -7.91 -13.42 8.69
N TRP A 105 -8.01 -12.22 8.17
CA TRP A 105 -7.82 -11.93 6.75
C TRP A 105 -7.02 -10.63 6.58
N GLY A 106 -6.49 -10.45 5.40
CA GLY A 106 -6.07 -9.15 4.95
C GLY A 106 -5.95 -9.10 3.44
N ALA A 107 -5.97 -7.90 2.89
CA ALA A 107 -5.61 -7.61 1.51
C ALA A 107 -4.57 -6.50 1.43
N SER A 108 -3.69 -6.51 0.44
CA SER A 108 -2.76 -5.42 0.21
C SER A 108 -2.65 -5.05 -1.27
N GLY A 109 -2.17 -3.83 -1.52
CA GLY A 109 -1.86 -3.32 -2.85
C GLY A 109 -0.54 -2.55 -2.81
N ILE A 110 0.39 -2.87 -3.73
CA ILE A 110 1.68 -2.21 -3.88
C ILE A 110 1.78 -1.63 -5.28
N LYS A 111 1.99 -0.32 -5.37
CA LYS A 111 2.15 0.40 -6.63
C LYS A 111 3.58 0.94 -6.76
N GLY A 112 4.21 0.60 -7.88
CA GLY A 112 5.58 0.98 -8.21
C GLY A 112 6.63 0.01 -7.69
N THR A 113 7.76 -0.03 -8.37
CA THR A 113 8.93 -0.88 -8.05
C THR A 113 10.18 -0.05 -7.72
N SER A 114 10.11 1.27 -7.87
CA SER A 114 11.16 2.24 -7.50
C SER A 114 10.52 3.47 -6.86
N THR A 115 11.28 4.17 -6.02
CA THR A 115 10.79 5.22 -5.12
C THR A 115 10.11 6.40 -5.85
N PRO A 116 8.95 6.89 -5.38
CA PRO A 116 8.24 6.45 -4.18
C PRO A 116 7.35 5.22 -4.44
N ILE A 117 7.56 4.16 -3.65
CA ILE A 117 6.64 3.02 -3.61
C ILE A 117 5.42 3.44 -2.79
N GLN A 118 4.21 3.08 -3.24
CA GLN A 118 3.00 3.30 -2.46
C GLN A 118 2.40 1.95 -2.11
N ALA A 119 2.13 1.70 -0.83
CA ALA A 119 1.52 0.47 -0.39
C ALA A 119 0.33 0.74 0.55
N TRP A 120 -0.66 -0.13 0.47
CA TRP A 120 -1.86 -0.10 1.29
C TRP A 120 -2.18 -1.52 1.75
N SER A 121 -2.75 -1.65 2.95
CA SER A 121 -3.31 -2.90 3.44
C SER A 121 -4.72 -2.66 3.98
N SER A 122 -5.58 -3.66 3.91
CA SER A 122 -6.85 -3.71 4.63
C SER A 122 -6.94 -5.00 5.43
N SER A 123 -7.53 -4.89 6.61
CA SER A 123 -7.74 -5.98 7.57
C SER A 123 -9.04 -5.71 8.33
N PRO A 124 -9.49 -6.60 9.23
CA PRO A 124 -10.62 -6.32 10.11
C PRO A 124 -10.47 -5.02 10.93
N THR A 125 -9.23 -4.59 11.19
CA THR A 125 -8.95 -3.36 11.96
C THR A 125 -9.08 -2.08 11.13
N GLY A 126 -9.31 -2.20 9.82
CA GLY A 126 -9.47 -1.08 8.90
C GLY A 126 -8.50 -1.13 7.72
N ALA A 127 -8.53 -0.05 6.94
CA ALA A 127 -7.59 0.17 5.84
C ALA A 127 -6.47 1.11 6.27
N ALA A 128 -5.24 0.71 6.03
CA ALA A 128 -4.04 1.47 6.36
C ALA A 128 -3.14 1.69 5.14
N THR A 129 -2.37 2.76 5.20
CA THR A 129 -1.40 3.22 4.21
C THR A 129 -0.02 3.03 4.81
N TRP A 130 0.87 2.37 4.08
CA TRP A 130 2.24 2.15 4.53
C TRP A 130 3.08 3.40 4.38
N ASP A 131 3.91 3.65 5.39
CA ASP A 131 4.97 4.62 5.28
C ASP A 131 6.08 4.17 4.32
N VAL A 132 6.63 5.13 3.58
CA VAL A 132 7.75 4.91 2.66
C VAL A 132 9.12 4.89 3.35
N GLN A 133 9.15 5.31 4.61
CA GLN A 133 10.35 5.54 5.41
C GLN A 133 10.22 4.86 6.77
N GLY A 134 11.36 4.50 7.35
CA GLY A 134 11.45 4.03 8.72
C GLY A 134 11.20 5.18 9.70
N VAL A 135 11.01 4.84 10.98
CA VAL A 135 10.88 5.82 12.07
C VAL A 135 12.00 5.58 13.09
N ASN A 136 12.56 6.66 13.65
CA ASN A 136 13.50 6.57 14.75
C ASN A 136 12.80 6.62 16.12
N PHE A 137 13.56 6.47 17.21
CA PHE A 137 13.04 6.46 18.59
C PHE A 137 12.28 7.74 18.99
N SER A 138 12.49 8.85 18.29
CA SER A 138 11.80 10.14 18.52
C SER A 138 10.53 10.31 17.68
N GLY A 139 10.13 9.30 16.89
CA GLY A 139 8.98 9.42 15.99
C GLY A 139 9.26 10.20 14.70
N VAL A 140 10.54 10.44 14.36
CA VAL A 140 10.94 11.16 13.14
C VAL A 140 11.21 10.17 12.02
N PHE A 141 10.69 10.47 10.82
CA PHE A 141 10.95 9.67 9.63
C PHE A 141 12.41 9.73 9.20
N VAL A 142 12.96 8.56 8.91
CA VAL A 142 14.37 8.36 8.53
C VAL A 142 14.45 7.49 7.27
N GLY A 143 15.52 7.65 6.50
CA GLY A 143 15.68 6.99 5.21
C GLY A 143 15.86 5.47 5.27
N ALA A 144 16.06 4.89 6.44
CA ALA A 144 16.23 3.45 6.65
C ALA A 144 15.39 2.97 7.83
N ASP A 145 14.95 1.70 7.79
CA ASP A 145 14.24 1.11 8.92
C ASP A 145 15.18 0.90 10.10
N VAL A 146 14.68 1.20 11.30
CA VAL A 146 15.43 1.15 12.55
C VAL A 146 14.86 0.03 13.43
N THR A 147 15.72 -0.64 14.19
CA THR A 147 15.30 -1.62 15.18
C THR A 147 15.09 -0.98 16.54
N MET A 148 14.03 -1.37 17.24
CA MET A 148 13.74 -0.92 18.61
C MET A 148 12.82 -1.91 19.33
N ASN A 149 12.69 -1.77 20.64
CA ASN A 149 11.77 -2.56 21.44
C ASN A 149 10.31 -2.20 21.13
N TRP A 150 9.39 -3.10 21.47
CA TRP A 150 7.99 -3.00 21.07
C TRP A 150 7.29 -1.74 21.63
N ASP A 151 7.54 -1.39 22.89
CA ASP A 151 6.91 -0.22 23.52
C ASP A 151 7.41 1.10 22.91
N THR A 152 8.71 1.17 22.59
CA THR A 152 9.31 2.32 21.90
C THR A 152 8.79 2.42 20.47
N ALA A 153 8.63 1.29 19.79
CA ALA A 153 8.07 1.22 18.44
C ALA A 153 6.64 1.76 18.38
N ASN A 154 5.79 1.35 19.35
CA ASN A 154 4.43 1.86 19.47
C ASN A 154 4.40 3.37 19.71
N THR A 155 5.26 3.85 20.61
CA THR A 155 5.38 5.28 20.92
C THR A 155 5.86 6.08 19.71
N ALA A 156 6.91 5.62 19.03
CA ALA A 156 7.48 6.28 17.86
C ALA A 156 6.46 6.39 16.71
N CYS A 157 5.74 5.30 16.41
CA CYS A 157 4.69 5.34 15.39
C CYS A 157 3.52 6.25 15.79
N GLY A 158 3.17 6.29 17.08
CA GLY A 158 2.16 7.22 17.59
C GLY A 158 2.56 8.69 17.39
N ILE A 159 3.81 9.05 17.73
CA ILE A 159 4.36 10.40 17.50
C ILE A 159 4.39 10.75 16.01
N ALA A 160 4.73 9.78 15.16
CA ALA A 160 4.73 9.93 13.71
C ALA A 160 3.31 10.12 13.10
N GLY A 161 2.25 10.09 13.93
CA GLY A 161 0.87 10.25 13.52
C GLY A 161 0.26 9.00 12.89
N GLY A 162 0.77 7.83 13.26
CA GLY A 162 0.30 6.52 12.79
C GLY A 162 0.26 5.50 13.91
N ARG A 163 0.39 4.23 13.54
CA ARG A 163 0.47 3.11 14.48
C ARG A 163 1.41 2.03 13.96
N LEU A 164 1.77 1.09 14.84
CA LEU A 164 2.34 -0.16 14.41
C LEU A 164 1.33 -0.94 13.53
N PRO A 165 1.80 -1.60 12.47
CA PRO A 165 0.96 -2.42 11.61
C PRO A 165 0.46 -3.65 12.38
N THR A 166 -0.69 -4.16 12.01
CA THR A 166 -1.13 -5.46 12.52
C THR A 166 -0.35 -6.57 11.82
N THR A 167 -0.38 -7.77 12.41
CA THR A 167 0.14 -9.00 11.80
C THR A 167 -0.41 -9.23 10.40
N GLU A 168 -1.67 -8.84 10.19
CA GLU A 168 -2.40 -9.02 8.96
C GLU A 168 -1.86 -8.12 7.84
N GLU A 169 -1.63 -6.86 8.18
CA GLU A 169 -1.11 -5.87 7.25
C GLU A 169 0.30 -6.26 6.80
N LEU A 170 1.17 -6.66 7.74
CA LEU A 170 2.54 -7.09 7.44
C LEU A 170 2.58 -8.33 6.54
N LYS A 171 1.79 -9.35 6.89
CA LYS A 171 1.78 -10.61 6.14
C LYS A 171 1.28 -10.41 4.71
N THR A 172 0.17 -9.69 4.55
CA THR A 172 -0.36 -9.41 3.21
C THR A 172 0.61 -8.63 2.35
N LEU A 173 1.31 -7.65 2.92
CA LEU A 173 2.28 -6.87 2.17
C LEU A 173 3.43 -7.74 1.64
N SER A 174 3.96 -8.62 2.50
CA SER A 174 4.95 -9.64 2.12
C SER A 174 4.43 -10.54 1.00
N ASP A 175 3.19 -11.02 1.11
CA ASP A 175 2.60 -11.95 0.14
C ASP A 175 2.25 -11.28 -1.21
N ALA A 176 1.87 -10.00 -1.22
CA ALA A 176 1.72 -9.22 -2.45
C ALA A 176 3.03 -9.06 -3.19
N THR A 177 4.14 -8.87 -2.46
CA THR A 177 5.47 -8.77 -3.06
C THR A 177 5.91 -10.10 -3.68
N TYR A 178 5.64 -11.22 -2.99
CA TYR A 178 5.86 -12.56 -3.54
C TYR A 178 5.12 -12.77 -4.86
N THR A 179 3.82 -12.43 -4.87
CA THR A 179 2.94 -12.60 -6.03
C THR A 179 3.36 -11.70 -7.20
N ALA A 180 3.83 -10.48 -6.91
CA ALA A 180 4.33 -9.53 -7.89
C ALA A 180 5.65 -9.93 -8.55
N SER A 181 6.58 -10.48 -7.77
CA SER A 181 7.95 -10.72 -8.21
C SER A 181 8.15 -12.07 -8.92
N GLY A 182 7.19 -13.00 -8.78
CA GLY A 182 7.33 -14.36 -9.31
C GLY A 182 8.53 -15.12 -8.72
N ASN A 183 9.13 -14.62 -7.63
CA ASN A 183 10.33 -15.12 -6.98
C ASN A 183 10.06 -15.41 -5.50
N THR A 184 10.94 -16.19 -4.90
CA THR A 184 11.03 -16.52 -3.46
C THR A 184 11.22 -15.32 -2.52
N THR A 185 11.59 -14.13 -3.02
CA THR A 185 11.83 -12.96 -2.18
C THR A 185 10.53 -12.21 -1.87
N ARG A 186 10.07 -12.30 -0.62
CA ARG A 186 8.86 -11.63 -0.15
C ARG A 186 9.09 -10.20 0.35
N THR A 187 10.32 -9.70 0.29
CA THR A 187 10.71 -8.44 0.92
C THR A 187 10.22 -7.25 0.11
N PRO A 188 9.23 -6.49 0.63
CA PRO A 188 8.66 -5.38 -0.13
C PRO A 188 9.72 -4.31 -0.40
N PRO A 189 9.64 -3.58 -1.53
CA PRO A 189 10.60 -2.54 -1.85
C PRO A 189 10.79 -1.53 -0.72
N GLY A 190 12.05 -1.28 -0.35
CA GLY A 190 12.40 -0.37 0.74
C GLY A 190 12.33 -0.98 2.14
N PHE A 191 11.95 -2.24 2.31
CA PHE A 191 12.05 -2.96 3.59
C PHE A 191 13.38 -3.71 3.69
N VAL A 192 13.82 -3.96 4.92
CA VAL A 192 14.92 -4.86 5.24
C VAL A 192 14.41 -6.30 5.26
N ALA A 193 15.21 -7.24 4.77
CA ALA A 193 14.93 -8.68 4.78
C ALA A 193 15.04 -9.26 6.20
N SER A 194 14.08 -8.94 7.08
CA SER A 194 14.11 -9.33 8.49
C SER A 194 12.71 -9.31 9.12
N PHE A 195 12.65 -9.49 10.45
CA PHE A 195 11.43 -9.43 11.25
C PHE A 195 11.05 -7.99 11.58
N TYR A 196 9.76 -7.70 11.43
CA TYR A 196 9.14 -6.43 11.80
C TYR A 196 8.13 -6.63 12.92
N TRP A 197 8.12 -5.67 13.85
CA TRP A 197 7.12 -5.66 14.92
C TRP A 197 5.71 -5.44 14.38
N SER A 198 4.76 -6.19 14.93
CA SER A 198 3.34 -5.90 14.79
C SER A 198 2.79 -5.26 16.07
N SER A 199 1.63 -4.58 15.97
CA SER A 199 0.88 -4.08 17.12
C SER A 199 0.19 -5.20 17.94
N THR A 200 0.23 -6.44 17.46
CA THR A 200 -0.51 -7.56 18.05
C THR A 200 0.28 -8.16 19.23
N THR A 201 -0.23 -8.01 20.45
CA THR A 201 0.27 -8.72 21.64
C THR A 201 -0.19 -10.17 21.63
N VAL A 202 0.64 -11.08 22.15
CA VAL A 202 0.33 -12.51 22.24
C VAL A 202 -0.76 -12.76 23.30
N PRO A 203 -1.86 -13.48 23.01
CA PRO A 203 -2.99 -13.60 23.93
C PRO A 203 -2.65 -14.36 25.22
N PHE A 204 -1.77 -15.35 25.16
CA PHE A 204 -1.38 -16.16 26.33
C PHE A 204 -0.23 -15.54 27.13
N ASN A 205 0.40 -14.47 26.64
CA ASN A 205 1.47 -13.78 27.36
C ASN A 205 1.57 -12.31 26.94
N SER A 206 1.12 -11.40 27.81
CA SER A 206 1.11 -9.96 27.55
C SER A 206 2.50 -9.31 27.46
N ALA A 207 3.55 -10.00 27.93
CA ALA A 207 4.93 -9.56 27.78
C ALA A 207 5.48 -9.81 26.38
N TRP A 208 4.79 -10.59 25.54
CA TRP A 208 5.25 -10.97 24.21
C TRP A 208 4.39 -10.31 23.12
N ALA A 209 5.00 -10.05 21.97
CA ALA A 209 4.32 -9.50 20.81
C ALA A 209 4.68 -10.30 19.55
N TYR A 210 3.80 -10.25 18.56
CA TYR A 210 4.05 -10.89 17.28
C TYR A 210 4.92 -10.02 16.36
N GLY A 211 5.73 -10.68 15.54
CA GLY A 211 6.43 -10.09 14.41
C GLY A 211 6.32 -10.95 13.17
N VAL A 212 6.48 -10.34 12.01
CA VAL A 212 6.43 -11.05 10.72
C VAL A 212 7.76 -10.90 10.00
N ASN A 213 8.30 -12.01 9.53
CA ASN A 213 9.52 -12.02 8.72
C ASN A 213 9.17 -11.58 7.29
N MET A 214 9.71 -10.45 6.82
CA MET A 214 9.45 -9.91 5.49
C MET A 214 10.17 -10.67 4.37
N THR A 215 10.97 -11.68 4.66
CA THR A 215 11.58 -12.55 3.65
C THR A 215 10.78 -13.83 3.44
N THR A 216 10.28 -14.43 4.53
CA THR A 216 9.59 -15.73 4.48
C THR A 216 8.07 -15.64 4.67
N GLY A 217 7.56 -14.50 5.15
CA GLY A 217 6.15 -14.33 5.53
C GLY A 217 5.74 -15.11 6.80
N VAL A 218 6.73 -15.66 7.52
CA VAL A 218 6.52 -16.43 8.75
C VAL A 218 6.17 -15.49 9.91
N LEU A 219 5.12 -15.86 10.63
CA LEU A 219 4.73 -15.25 11.89
C LEU A 219 5.56 -15.86 13.02
N SER A 220 6.13 -15.01 13.88
CA SER A 220 6.81 -15.42 15.11
C SER A 220 6.42 -14.47 16.24
N TYR A 221 6.81 -14.79 17.46
CA TYR A 221 6.61 -13.94 18.63
C TYR A 221 7.89 -13.90 19.47
N ASP A 222 8.09 -12.79 20.17
CA ASP A 222 9.20 -12.64 21.09
C ASP A 222 8.84 -11.66 22.22
N ASN A 223 9.69 -11.56 23.23
CA ASN A 223 9.56 -10.65 24.35
C ASN A 223 9.65 -9.19 23.90
N LYS A 224 8.77 -8.32 24.43
CA LYS A 224 8.68 -6.90 24.06
C LYS A 224 10.00 -6.10 24.19
N PRO A 225 10.93 -6.41 25.12
CA PRO A 225 12.25 -5.77 25.19
C PRO A 225 13.20 -6.11 24.03
N SER A 226 12.94 -7.17 23.24
CA SER A 226 13.73 -7.51 22.06
C SER A 226 13.65 -6.43 20.97
N ASN A 227 14.70 -6.28 20.18
CA ASN A 227 14.75 -5.27 19.11
C ASN A 227 14.44 -5.88 17.75
N TYR A 228 13.41 -5.36 17.09
CA TYR A 228 13.03 -5.70 15.71
C TYR A 228 12.78 -4.46 14.89
N TYR A 229 12.78 -4.61 13.56
CA TYR A 229 12.57 -3.49 12.65
C TYR A 229 11.16 -2.92 12.78
N VAL A 230 11.05 -1.62 12.54
CA VAL A 230 9.79 -0.88 12.68
C VAL A 230 9.49 -0.12 11.40
N ARG A 231 8.23 -0.22 10.97
CA ARG A 231 7.63 0.65 9.97
C ARG A 231 6.18 0.90 10.33
N CYS A 232 5.75 2.15 10.23
CA CYS A 232 4.43 2.57 10.65
C CYS A 232 3.41 2.53 9.51
N VAL A 233 2.14 2.58 9.90
CA VAL A 233 1.01 2.69 8.98
C VAL A 233 0.02 3.78 9.41
N ARG A 234 -0.78 4.30 8.46
CA ARG A 234 -1.80 5.35 8.65
C ARG A 234 -3.13 5.12 7.95
#